data_AF-A0A3S0DV83-F1
#
_entry.id   AF-A0A3S0DV83-F1
#
_cell.length_a   1.000
_cell.length_b   1.000
_cell.length_c   1.000
_cell.angle_alpha   90.00
_cell.angle_beta   90.00
_cell.angle_gamma   90.00
#
_symmetry.space_group_name_H-M   'P 1'
#
loop_
_entity.id
_entity.type
_entity.pdbx_description
1 polymer ?
#
loop_
_entity_poly.entity_id
_entity_poly.type
_entity_poly.pdbx_seq_one_letter_code
_entity_poly.pdbx_strand_id
1 'polypeptide(L)'
;MATKKVDRRIAFAATYGQSHFKTFNAFSALWRAEDLIAEVEVMDRTKAADDATKGGFGYRFGTYEAVSYYAVAFVTCLEWHARSRLADLLTFDPEQLRPDELKSLGNATLVEAMKAELSVPQLVGASSLVSSIDAYLDIFERVLNAIGAPGGLKKALKEERVVFNYNGIEEEAPAYTRLERLFEYRHRLVHEIGMHVIGHPSIRELWLPDDASKIGNVVCACIRRIEAEITRHAPHNFPNKLSEDGSPGDDLSTVKEEIEKLEKRIAKAAILPEEGESWTQALNATHAALERETHFIKAAEFLRPLRYLDVSQSVELELYRNRARYLRVLNDEIWEDRQEPDPQP
;
A
#
# COMPACT_ATOMS: atom_id res chain seq x y z
N MET A 1 -37.32 -5.62 -3.18
CA MET A 1 -36.09 -6.20 -3.74
C MET A 1 -35.02 -6.16 -2.65
N ALA A 2 -34.58 -7.32 -2.15
CA ALA A 2 -33.46 -7.35 -1.21
C ALA A 2 -32.17 -7.03 -1.98
N THR A 3 -31.50 -5.94 -1.64
CA THR A 3 -30.16 -5.63 -2.15
C THR A 3 -29.23 -6.77 -1.75
N LYS A 4 -28.76 -7.51 -2.75
CA LYS A 4 -27.84 -8.63 -2.54
C LYS A 4 -26.57 -8.05 -1.90
N LYS A 5 -26.23 -8.53 -0.71
CA LYS A 5 -25.08 -8.03 0.06
C LYS A 5 -23.80 -8.42 -0.69
N VAL A 6 -23.14 -7.42 -1.28
CA VAL A 6 -21.85 -7.60 -1.98
C VAL A 6 -20.83 -8.20 -1.00
N ASP A 7 -20.06 -9.18 -1.45
CA ASP A 7 -18.96 -9.76 -0.65
C ASP A 7 -18.03 -8.63 -0.16
N ARG A 8 -17.74 -8.62 1.15
CA ARG A 8 -16.91 -7.57 1.77
C ARG A 8 -15.51 -7.47 1.14
N ARG A 9 -14.97 -8.59 0.66
CA ARG A 9 -13.65 -8.66 0.00
C ARG A 9 -13.67 -7.93 -1.34
N ILE A 10 -14.76 -8.08 -2.09
CA ILE A 10 -14.99 -7.41 -3.37
C ILE A 10 -15.24 -5.92 -3.16
N ALA A 11 -16.07 -5.57 -2.17
CA ALA A 11 -16.32 -4.17 -1.83
C ALA A 11 -15.02 -3.45 -1.44
N PHE A 12 -14.16 -4.09 -0.62
CA PHE A 12 -12.85 -3.57 -0.26
C PHE A 12 -11.94 -3.40 -1.49
N ALA A 13 -11.74 -4.46 -2.27
CA ALA A 13 -10.87 -4.44 -3.44
C ALA A 13 -11.33 -3.41 -4.49
N ALA A 14 -12.64 -3.29 -4.72
CA ALA A 14 -13.20 -2.30 -5.65
C ALA A 14 -12.99 -0.88 -5.15
N THR A 15 -13.18 -0.64 -3.85
CA THR A 15 -13.04 0.69 -3.25
C THR A 15 -11.60 1.17 -3.29
N TYR A 16 -10.63 0.32 -2.96
CA TYR A 16 -9.24 0.73 -2.74
C TYR A 16 -8.29 0.39 -3.91
N GLY A 17 -8.65 -0.60 -4.74
CA GLY A 17 -7.84 -1.07 -5.88
C GLY A 17 -8.31 -0.60 -7.25
N GLN A 18 -9.61 -0.31 -7.43
CA GLN A 18 -10.21 0.12 -8.71
C GLN A 18 -10.69 1.56 -8.72
N SER A 19 -10.76 2.22 -7.57
CA SER A 19 -11.13 3.64 -7.56
C SER A 19 -10.08 4.47 -8.30
N HIS A 20 -10.51 5.65 -8.77
CA HIS A 20 -9.60 6.69 -9.30
C HIS A 20 -8.47 7.07 -8.32
N PHE A 21 -8.61 6.68 -7.04
CA PHE A 21 -7.66 6.89 -5.96
C PHE A 21 -7.16 5.55 -5.44
N LYS A 22 -6.27 4.90 -6.20
CA LYS A 22 -5.65 3.62 -5.82
C LYS A 22 -4.85 3.81 -4.53
N THR A 23 -5.47 3.49 -3.41
CA THR A 23 -4.90 3.54 -2.06
C THR A 23 -4.51 2.14 -1.57
N PHE A 24 -4.81 1.09 -2.34
CA PHE A 24 -4.37 -0.27 -2.06
C PHE A 24 -2.87 -0.47 -2.38
N ASN A 25 -2.00 0.28 -1.69
CA ASN A 25 -0.54 0.25 -1.82
C ASN A 25 0.16 0.47 -0.46
N ALA A 26 1.46 0.17 -0.41
CA ALA A 26 2.27 0.29 0.81
C ALA A 26 2.38 1.73 1.32
N PHE A 27 2.50 2.71 0.40
CA PHE A 27 2.57 4.13 0.76
C PHE A 27 1.36 4.57 1.59
N SER A 28 0.15 4.22 1.15
CA SER A 28 -1.08 4.60 1.85
C SER A 28 -1.16 3.98 3.25
N ALA A 29 -0.64 2.76 3.43
CA ALA A 29 -0.58 2.11 4.73
C ALA A 29 0.42 2.80 5.69
N LEU A 30 1.62 3.13 5.19
CA LEU A 30 2.62 3.88 5.95
C LEU A 30 2.10 5.28 6.31
N TRP A 31 1.59 6.01 5.32
CA TRP A 31 1.02 7.33 5.50
C TRP A 31 -0.10 7.33 6.54
N ARG A 32 -1.03 6.38 6.49
CA ARG A 32 -2.11 6.31 7.48
C ARG A 32 -1.56 6.03 8.88
N ALA A 33 -0.52 5.21 9.02
CA ALA A 33 0.13 4.98 10.31
C ALA A 33 0.77 6.27 10.86
N GLU A 34 1.41 7.07 10.01
CA GLU A 34 1.97 8.38 10.40
C GLU A 34 0.88 9.40 10.78
N ASP A 35 -0.20 9.45 10.01
CA ASP A 35 -1.35 10.32 10.28
C ASP A 35 -2.03 9.96 11.62
N LEU A 36 -2.15 8.67 11.93
CA LEU A 36 -2.62 8.21 13.25
C LEU A 36 -1.70 8.70 14.38
N ILE A 37 -0.38 8.68 14.20
CA ILE A 37 0.56 9.21 15.21
C ILE A 37 0.37 10.72 15.37
N ALA A 38 0.24 11.47 14.27
CA ALA A 38 0.00 12.90 14.32
C ALA A 38 -1.32 13.24 15.04
N GLU A 39 -2.40 12.48 14.79
CA GLU A 39 -3.66 12.60 15.52
C GLU A 39 -3.47 12.38 17.04
N VAL A 40 -2.68 11.37 17.41
CA VAL A 40 -2.36 11.07 18.81
C VAL A 40 -1.57 12.21 19.47
N GLU A 41 -0.60 12.81 18.78
CA GLU A 41 0.17 13.96 19.29
C GLU A 41 -0.70 15.21 19.50
N VAL A 42 -1.70 15.42 18.64
CA VAL A 42 -2.70 16.48 18.85
C VAL A 42 -3.55 16.17 20.08
N MET A 43 -3.93 14.91 20.26
CA MET A 43 -4.67 14.46 21.43
C MET A 43 -3.88 14.65 22.72
N ASP A 44 -2.59 14.33 22.71
CA ASP A 44 -1.71 14.48 23.88
C ASP A 44 -1.51 15.96 24.26
N ARG A 45 -1.34 16.85 23.26
CA ARG A 45 -1.32 18.30 23.48
C ARG A 45 -2.63 18.83 24.07
N THR A 46 -3.76 18.32 23.57
CA THR A 46 -5.09 18.67 24.09
C THR A 46 -5.25 18.18 25.53
N LYS A 47 -4.77 16.98 25.82
CA LYS A 47 -4.70 16.42 27.18
C LYS A 47 -3.92 17.29 28.14
N ALA A 48 -2.70 17.67 27.79
CA ALA A 48 -1.88 18.52 28.62
C ALA A 48 -2.56 19.88 28.92
N ALA A 49 -3.24 20.46 27.93
CA ALA A 49 -3.98 21.71 28.09
C ALA A 49 -5.21 21.58 29.01
N ASP A 50 -5.95 20.47 28.91
CA ASP A 50 -7.11 20.19 29.77
C ASP A 50 -6.70 19.83 31.21
N ASP A 51 -5.62 19.07 31.39
CA ASP A 51 -5.02 18.77 32.71
C ASP A 51 -4.66 20.08 33.45
N ALA A 52 -4.09 21.05 32.72
CA ALA A 52 -3.67 22.34 33.27
C ALA A 52 -4.85 23.29 33.63
N THR A 53 -6.04 23.11 33.02
CA THR A 53 -7.13 24.10 33.11
C THR A 53 -8.42 23.59 33.74
N LYS A 54 -8.68 22.28 33.73
CA LYS A 54 -9.97 21.69 34.13
C LYS A 54 -9.87 20.56 35.16
N GLY A 55 -8.71 20.35 35.78
CA GLY A 55 -8.52 19.36 36.84
C GLY A 55 -8.41 17.91 36.34
N GLY A 56 -8.09 17.71 35.05
CA GLY A 56 -7.82 16.40 34.47
C GLY A 56 -8.44 16.19 33.08
N PHE A 57 -7.67 15.66 32.14
CA PHE A 57 -8.13 15.13 30.86
C PHE A 57 -8.96 13.86 31.10
N GLY A 58 -10.14 13.81 30.49
CA GLY A 58 -11.03 12.64 30.63
C GLY A 58 -12.00 12.70 31.81
N TYR A 59 -12.19 13.84 32.48
CA TYR A 59 -13.17 13.96 33.59
C TYR A 59 -14.65 13.73 33.17
N ARG A 60 -14.93 13.43 31.88
CA ARG A 60 -16.27 13.06 31.38
C ARG A 60 -16.19 11.77 30.55
N PHE A 61 -17.21 10.94 30.70
CA PHE A 61 -17.41 9.59 30.14
C PHE A 61 -17.11 9.36 28.64
N GLY A 62 -16.88 10.40 27.82
CA GLY A 62 -16.70 10.29 26.37
C GLY A 62 -15.26 10.31 25.86
N THR A 63 -14.26 10.63 26.69
CA THR A 63 -12.88 10.85 26.20
C THR A 63 -12.06 9.56 26.09
N TYR A 64 -12.48 8.50 26.77
CA TYR A 64 -11.75 7.23 26.83
C TYR A 64 -12.08 6.27 25.66
N GLU A 65 -13.23 6.40 25.00
CA GLU A 65 -13.57 5.50 23.87
C GLU A 65 -12.71 5.72 22.61
N ALA A 66 -11.99 6.85 22.49
CA ALA A 66 -11.21 7.17 21.30
C ALA A 66 -9.90 6.37 21.18
N VAL A 67 -9.22 6.08 22.30
CA VAL A 67 -7.86 5.51 22.22
C VAL A 67 -7.85 3.99 21.95
N SER A 68 -8.93 3.28 22.34
CA SER A 68 -9.08 1.85 22.05
C SER A 68 -9.09 1.51 20.56
N TYR A 69 -9.38 2.47 19.67
CA TYR A 69 -9.41 2.25 18.22
C TYR A 69 -8.04 2.34 17.55
N TYR A 70 -7.01 2.92 18.18
CA TYR A 70 -5.67 3.01 17.58
C TYR A 70 -5.02 1.65 17.38
N ALA A 71 -5.18 0.73 18.32
CA ALA A 71 -4.67 -0.63 18.15
C ALA A 71 -5.28 -1.33 16.92
N VAL A 72 -6.59 -1.19 16.74
CA VAL A 72 -7.30 -1.72 15.57
C VAL A 72 -6.82 -1.03 14.30
N ALA A 73 -6.65 0.30 14.34
CA ALA A 73 -6.20 1.09 13.19
C ALA A 73 -4.76 0.73 12.77
N PHE A 74 -3.82 0.61 13.71
CA PHE A 74 -2.44 0.22 13.43
C PHE A 74 -2.33 -1.21 12.89
N VAL A 75 -3.07 -2.17 13.46
CA VAL A 75 -3.16 -3.52 12.87
C VAL A 75 -3.74 -3.44 11.46
N THR A 76 -4.76 -2.61 11.23
CA THR A 76 -5.32 -2.42 9.89
C THR A 76 -4.29 -1.87 8.91
N CYS A 77 -3.40 -0.95 9.32
CA CYS A 77 -2.29 -0.51 8.48
C CYS A 77 -1.34 -1.65 8.12
N LEU A 78 -0.97 -2.51 9.09
CA LEU A 78 -0.14 -3.70 8.82
C LEU A 78 -0.84 -4.71 7.91
N GLU A 79 -2.13 -4.98 8.14
CA GLU A 79 -2.94 -5.83 7.26
C GLU A 79 -2.97 -5.26 5.84
N TRP A 80 -3.21 -3.96 5.69
CA TRP A 80 -3.24 -3.28 4.40
C TRP A 80 -1.90 -3.38 3.68
N HIS A 81 -0.80 -3.06 4.38
CA HIS A 81 0.56 -3.14 3.86
C HIS A 81 0.89 -4.53 3.30
N ALA A 82 0.66 -5.59 4.09
CA ALA A 82 0.93 -6.96 3.66
C ALA A 82 0.04 -7.37 2.46
N ARG A 83 -1.25 -7.05 2.51
CA ARG A 83 -2.20 -7.37 1.44
C ARG A 83 -1.89 -6.66 0.14
N SER A 84 -1.49 -5.38 0.19
CA SER A 84 -1.10 -4.65 -1.01
C SER A 84 0.20 -5.21 -1.59
N ARG A 85 1.18 -5.58 -0.75
CA ARG A 85 2.44 -6.15 -1.22
C ARG A 85 2.29 -7.55 -1.82
N LEU A 86 1.34 -8.32 -1.33
CA LEU A 86 0.95 -9.57 -1.99
C LEU A 86 0.33 -9.31 -3.38
N ALA A 87 -0.51 -8.27 -3.52
CA ALA A 87 -1.06 -7.91 -4.83
C ALA A 87 0.03 -7.39 -5.79
N ASP A 88 1.00 -6.62 -5.30
CA ASP A 88 2.16 -6.16 -6.07
C ASP A 88 3.00 -7.35 -6.55
N LEU A 89 3.28 -8.30 -5.65
CA LEU A 89 3.99 -9.54 -5.98
C LEU A 89 3.29 -10.31 -7.10
N LEU A 90 2.00 -10.56 -6.99
CA LEU A 90 1.24 -11.32 -7.98
C LEU A 90 1.03 -10.57 -9.30
N THR A 91 1.17 -9.24 -9.28
CA THR A 91 1.19 -8.41 -10.49
C THR A 91 2.56 -8.48 -11.18
N PHE A 92 3.63 -8.52 -10.39
CA PHE A 92 5.01 -8.61 -10.85
C PHE A 92 5.36 -10.02 -11.38
N ASP A 93 5.03 -11.04 -10.59
CA ASP A 93 5.29 -12.46 -10.87
C ASP A 93 4.01 -13.28 -10.60
N PRO A 94 3.14 -13.45 -11.61
CA PRO A 94 1.91 -14.24 -11.48
C PRO A 94 2.16 -15.72 -11.16
N GLU A 95 3.35 -16.27 -11.42
CA GLU A 95 3.68 -17.68 -11.13
C GLU A 95 3.72 -17.96 -9.63
N GLN A 96 3.90 -16.92 -8.81
CA GLN A 96 3.83 -17.04 -7.36
C GLN A 96 2.43 -17.40 -6.85
N LEU A 97 1.38 -17.26 -7.66
CA LEU A 97 0.00 -17.52 -7.24
C LEU A 97 -0.20 -18.99 -6.82
N ARG A 98 -0.65 -19.22 -5.59
CA ARG A 98 -0.85 -20.57 -5.08
C ARG A 98 -2.28 -21.06 -5.37
N PRO A 99 -2.49 -22.32 -5.78
CA PRO A 99 -3.83 -22.82 -6.15
C PRO A 99 -4.87 -22.76 -5.03
N ASP A 100 -4.45 -22.91 -3.78
CA ASP A 100 -5.31 -22.82 -2.59
C ASP A 100 -5.85 -21.40 -2.35
N GLU A 101 -5.09 -20.36 -2.71
CA GLU A 101 -5.52 -18.96 -2.60
C GLU A 101 -6.73 -18.70 -3.48
N LEU A 102 -6.75 -19.20 -4.72
CA LEU A 102 -7.92 -19.11 -5.61
C LEU A 102 -9.09 -19.97 -5.14
N LYS A 103 -8.82 -21.20 -4.68
CA LYS A 103 -9.88 -22.11 -4.20
C LYS A 103 -10.62 -21.53 -2.99
N SER A 104 -9.92 -20.78 -2.13
CA SER A 104 -10.50 -20.16 -0.93
C SER A 104 -11.53 -19.06 -1.22
N LEU A 105 -11.52 -18.48 -2.42
CA LEU A 105 -12.42 -17.39 -2.80
C LEU A 105 -13.83 -17.89 -3.11
N GLY A 106 -13.95 -19.09 -3.69
CA GLY A 106 -15.20 -19.67 -4.15
C GLY A 106 -15.72 -19.05 -5.45
N ASN A 107 -16.45 -19.84 -6.24
CA ASN A 107 -16.89 -19.45 -7.59
C ASN A 107 -17.80 -18.20 -7.60
N ALA A 108 -18.64 -18.03 -6.59
CA ALA A 108 -19.54 -16.88 -6.50
C ALA A 108 -18.78 -15.55 -6.34
N THR A 109 -17.75 -15.54 -5.47
CA THR A 109 -16.91 -14.36 -5.26
C THR A 109 -16.08 -14.04 -6.50
N LEU A 110 -15.57 -15.05 -7.21
CA LEU A 110 -14.87 -14.84 -8.49
C LEU A 110 -15.78 -14.18 -9.53
N VAL A 111 -17.03 -14.65 -9.68
CA VAL A 111 -18.00 -14.06 -10.61
C VAL A 111 -18.34 -12.62 -10.24
N GLU A 112 -18.53 -12.32 -8.95
CA GLU A 112 -18.78 -10.95 -8.50
C GLU A 112 -17.54 -10.05 -8.67
N ALA A 113 -16.33 -10.59 -8.49
CA ALA A 113 -15.10 -9.84 -8.69
C ALA A 113 -14.88 -9.48 -10.17
N MET A 114 -15.19 -10.39 -11.09
CA MET A 114 -15.16 -10.12 -12.53
C MET A 114 -16.16 -9.02 -12.92
N LYS A 115 -17.36 -9.01 -12.32
CA LYS A 115 -18.35 -7.94 -12.54
C LYS A 115 -17.90 -6.58 -12.01
N ALA A 116 -17.02 -6.59 -11.01
CA ALA A 116 -16.40 -5.39 -10.45
C ALA A 116 -15.04 -5.06 -11.11
N GLU A 117 -14.69 -5.74 -12.22
CA GLU A 117 -13.46 -5.53 -12.99
C GLU A 117 -12.18 -5.66 -12.15
N LEU A 118 -12.23 -6.47 -11.08
CA LEU A 118 -11.08 -6.71 -10.21
C LEU A 118 -10.07 -7.65 -10.84
N SER A 119 -8.78 -7.32 -10.70
CA SER A 119 -7.71 -8.23 -11.08
C SER A 119 -7.57 -9.36 -10.06
N VAL A 120 -7.08 -10.52 -10.51
CA VAL A 120 -6.78 -11.66 -9.62
C VAL A 120 -5.80 -11.26 -8.50
N PRO A 121 -4.69 -10.53 -8.76
CA PRO A 121 -3.82 -10.02 -7.71
C PRO A 121 -4.54 -9.19 -6.64
N GLN A 122 -5.40 -8.25 -7.05
CA GLN A 122 -6.17 -7.42 -6.13
C GLN A 122 -7.13 -8.24 -5.26
N LEU A 123 -7.79 -9.23 -5.87
CA LEU A 123 -8.73 -10.09 -5.16
C LEU A 123 -8.02 -10.98 -4.15
N VAL A 124 -6.90 -11.59 -4.52
CA VAL A 124 -6.09 -12.45 -3.63
C VAL A 124 -5.50 -11.61 -2.50
N GLY A 125 -4.90 -10.46 -2.81
CA GLY A 125 -4.41 -9.51 -1.80
C GLY A 125 -5.51 -9.11 -0.81
N ALA A 126 -6.66 -8.63 -1.31
CA ALA A 126 -7.79 -8.21 -0.48
C ALA A 126 -8.39 -9.33 0.40
N SER A 127 -8.30 -10.58 -0.06
CA SER A 127 -8.89 -11.74 0.62
C SER A 127 -7.93 -12.45 1.58
N SER A 128 -6.65 -12.09 1.55
CA SER A 128 -5.63 -12.74 2.37
C SER A 128 -5.78 -12.39 3.84
N LEU A 129 -5.79 -13.42 4.69
CA LEU A 129 -5.95 -13.25 6.13
C LEU A 129 -4.60 -12.91 6.77
N VAL A 130 -4.53 -11.76 7.44
CA VAL A 130 -3.36 -11.31 8.21
C VAL A 130 -3.82 -11.11 9.65
N SER A 131 -3.83 -12.20 10.43
CA SER A 131 -4.39 -12.20 11.79
C SER A 131 -3.33 -12.25 12.90
N SER A 132 -2.05 -12.33 12.54
CA SER A 132 -0.92 -12.40 13.48
C SER A 132 0.32 -11.78 12.86
N ILE A 133 1.32 -11.49 13.70
CA ILE A 133 2.63 -11.06 13.23
C ILE A 133 3.30 -12.14 12.36
N ASP A 134 3.10 -13.42 12.67
CA ASP A 134 3.64 -14.52 11.86
C ASP A 134 3.02 -14.54 10.46
N ALA A 135 1.70 -14.44 10.35
CA ALA A 135 1.02 -14.37 9.06
C ALA A 135 1.45 -13.14 8.24
N TYR A 136 1.67 -12.00 8.91
CA TYR A 136 2.22 -10.80 8.29
C TYR A 136 3.62 -11.04 7.74
N LEU A 137 4.52 -11.63 8.54
CA LEU A 137 5.90 -11.89 8.13
C LEU A 137 6.02 -12.98 7.08
N ASP A 138 5.15 -13.99 7.08
CA ASP A 138 5.14 -15.04 6.07
C ASP A 138 4.83 -14.49 4.66
N ILE A 139 3.97 -13.46 4.57
CA ILE A 139 3.72 -12.75 3.32
C ILE A 139 4.99 -12.04 2.86
N PHE A 140 5.68 -11.34 3.76
CA PHE A 140 6.90 -10.61 3.40
C PHE A 140 8.09 -11.52 3.08
N GLU A 141 8.26 -12.63 3.79
CA GLU A 141 9.26 -13.64 3.42
C GLU A 141 8.97 -14.17 2.00
N ARG A 142 7.70 -14.39 1.63
CA ARG A 142 7.35 -14.75 0.24
C ARG A 142 7.72 -13.65 -0.75
N VAL A 143 7.39 -12.38 -0.47
CA VAL A 143 7.73 -11.24 -1.33
C VAL A 143 9.25 -11.13 -1.49
N LEU A 144 10.00 -11.13 -0.38
CA LEU A 144 11.45 -11.01 -0.35
C LEU A 144 12.12 -12.17 -1.09
N ASN A 145 11.66 -13.41 -0.90
CA ASN A 145 12.18 -14.57 -1.63
C ASN A 145 11.95 -14.45 -3.14
N ALA A 146 10.78 -13.98 -3.57
CA ALA A 146 10.46 -13.84 -4.99
C ALA A 146 11.30 -12.75 -5.69
N ILE A 147 11.67 -11.69 -4.98
CA ILE A 147 12.59 -10.65 -5.50
C ILE A 147 14.07 -10.98 -5.29
N GLY A 148 14.40 -12.16 -4.75
CA GLY A 148 15.78 -12.60 -4.52
C GLY A 148 16.49 -11.87 -3.37
N ALA A 149 15.75 -11.26 -2.45
CA ALA A 149 16.31 -10.65 -1.25
C ALA A 149 16.76 -11.72 -0.24
N PRO A 150 17.81 -11.45 0.57
CA PRO A 150 18.22 -12.35 1.63
C PRO A 150 17.09 -12.50 2.66
N GLY A 151 16.69 -13.74 2.95
CA GLY A 151 15.64 -14.03 3.92
C GLY A 151 16.05 -13.74 5.37
N GLY A 152 15.13 -13.97 6.30
CA GLY A 152 15.39 -13.80 7.73
C GLY A 152 14.87 -12.48 8.30
N LEU A 153 13.85 -11.89 7.68
CA LEU A 153 13.12 -10.74 8.21
C LEU A 153 12.59 -11.03 9.63
N LYS A 154 12.07 -12.24 9.84
CA LYS A 154 11.59 -12.68 11.16
C LYS A 154 12.70 -12.69 12.20
N LYS A 155 13.92 -13.10 11.82
CA LYS A 155 15.09 -13.07 12.71
C LYS A 155 15.49 -11.63 13.00
N ALA A 156 15.57 -10.79 11.96
CA ALA A 156 15.91 -9.39 12.09
C ALA A 156 14.97 -8.63 13.05
N LEU A 157 13.65 -8.83 12.96
CA LEU A 157 12.69 -8.18 13.87
C LEU A 157 12.70 -8.73 15.31
N LYS A 158 13.18 -9.96 15.51
CA LYS A 158 13.38 -10.53 16.85
C LYS A 158 14.67 -10.03 17.51
N GLU A 159 15.66 -9.65 16.72
CA GLU A 159 16.93 -9.09 17.18
C GLU A 159 16.86 -7.57 17.34
N GLU A 160 16.08 -6.90 16.50
CA GLU A 160 15.85 -5.46 16.55
C GLU A 160 15.14 -5.08 17.85
N ARG A 161 15.89 -4.39 18.69
CA ARG A 161 15.40 -3.80 19.92
C ARG A 161 14.90 -2.40 19.63
N VAL A 162 13.70 -2.12 20.09
CA VAL A 162 13.15 -0.77 20.06
C VAL A 162 12.97 -0.34 21.51
N VAL A 163 13.38 0.88 21.81
CA VAL A 163 13.22 1.47 23.14
C VAL A 163 11.82 2.04 23.25
N PHE A 164 11.13 1.69 24.32
CA PHE A 164 9.81 2.21 24.66
C PHE A 164 9.88 2.83 26.03
N ASN A 165 8.92 3.68 26.35
CA ASN A 165 8.69 4.08 27.72
C ASN A 165 7.28 3.61 28.11
N TYR A 166 7.13 2.78 29.13
CA TYR A 166 5.84 2.27 29.60
C TYR A 166 5.62 2.74 31.03
N ASN A 167 4.55 3.51 31.26
CA ASN A 167 4.27 4.12 32.57
C ASN A 167 5.45 4.93 33.16
N GLY A 168 6.23 5.61 32.31
CA GLY A 168 7.41 6.38 32.74
C GLY A 168 8.71 5.57 32.83
N ILE A 169 8.67 4.26 32.54
CA ILE A 169 9.83 3.37 32.59
C ILE A 169 10.30 3.06 31.17
N GLU A 170 11.53 3.42 30.83
CA GLU A 170 12.14 2.96 29.58
C GLU A 170 12.34 1.44 29.61
N GLU A 171 11.63 0.74 28.73
CA GLU A 171 11.73 -0.69 28.52
C GLU A 171 12.20 -0.93 27.09
N GLU A 172 13.28 -1.69 26.94
CA GLU A 172 13.77 -2.11 25.63
C GLU A 172 13.27 -3.54 25.33
N ALA A 173 12.48 -3.70 24.28
CA ALA A 173 11.98 -5.02 23.87
C ALA A 173 12.09 -5.22 22.36
N PRO A 174 12.10 -6.48 21.89
CA PRO A 174 12.13 -6.76 20.46
C PRO A 174 10.90 -6.18 19.74
N ALA A 175 11.10 -5.63 18.54
CA ALA A 175 10.02 -5.15 17.68
C ALA A 175 8.96 -6.25 17.45
N TYR A 176 9.41 -7.48 17.22
CA TYR A 176 8.54 -8.66 17.07
C TYR A 176 7.56 -8.81 18.25
N THR A 177 8.04 -8.76 19.49
CA THR A 177 7.21 -8.98 20.69
C THR A 177 6.15 -7.88 20.85
N ARG A 178 6.46 -6.64 20.46
CA ARG A 178 5.48 -5.55 20.52
C ARG A 178 4.40 -5.70 19.46
N LEU A 179 4.78 -6.04 18.23
CA LEU A 179 3.82 -6.29 17.16
C LEU A 179 2.94 -7.51 17.46
N GLU A 180 3.51 -8.56 18.04
CA GLU A 180 2.76 -9.73 18.52
C GLU A 180 1.68 -9.32 19.53
N ARG A 181 2.06 -8.57 20.57
CA ARG A 181 1.13 -8.02 21.57
C ARG A 181 0.07 -7.12 20.94
N LEU A 182 0.42 -6.33 19.92
CA LEU A 182 -0.52 -5.48 19.20
C LEU A 182 -1.60 -6.33 18.49
N PHE A 183 -1.22 -7.40 17.79
CA PHE A 183 -2.16 -8.33 17.15
C PHE A 183 -3.06 -9.03 18.20
N GLU A 184 -2.48 -9.50 19.30
CA GLU A 184 -3.25 -10.10 20.40
C GLU A 184 -4.25 -9.11 21.01
N TYR A 185 -3.82 -7.87 21.25
CA TYR A 185 -4.66 -6.84 21.84
C TYR A 185 -5.83 -6.49 20.91
N ARG A 186 -5.58 -6.32 19.61
CA ARG A 186 -6.63 -6.15 18.60
C ARG A 186 -7.59 -7.34 18.58
N HIS A 187 -7.10 -8.57 18.69
CA HIS A 187 -7.95 -9.77 18.75
C HIS A 187 -8.86 -9.76 19.98
N ARG A 188 -8.33 -9.47 21.17
CA ARG A 188 -9.10 -9.35 22.41
C ARG A 188 -10.19 -8.28 22.32
N LEU A 189 -9.87 -7.12 21.71
CA LEU A 189 -10.82 -6.03 21.49
C LEU A 189 -11.96 -6.42 20.54
N VAL A 190 -11.64 -7.00 19.38
CA VAL A 190 -12.63 -7.32 18.33
C VAL A 190 -13.55 -8.47 18.73
N HIS A 191 -13.05 -9.42 19.54
CA HIS A 191 -13.82 -10.59 19.96
C HIS A 191 -14.35 -10.49 21.40
N GLU A 192 -14.15 -9.34 22.07
CA GLU A 192 -14.54 -9.09 23.46
C GLU A 192 -14.04 -10.18 24.44
N ILE A 193 -12.89 -10.80 24.17
CA ILE A 193 -12.37 -11.91 24.98
C ILE A 193 -11.60 -11.33 26.18
N GLY A 194 -12.27 -11.22 27.33
CA GLY A 194 -11.64 -10.94 28.63
C GLY A 194 -12.56 -10.19 29.61
N MET A 195 -12.46 -10.48 30.92
CA MET A 195 -13.22 -9.76 31.97
C MET A 195 -12.88 -8.27 32.06
N HIS A 196 -11.69 -7.87 31.60
CA HIS A 196 -11.25 -6.47 31.50
C HIS A 196 -11.84 -5.77 30.25
N VAL A 197 -12.38 -6.51 29.28
CA VAL A 197 -12.98 -5.99 28.04
C VAL A 197 -14.52 -5.95 28.14
N ILE A 198 -15.11 -6.96 28.80
CA ILE A 198 -16.54 -7.02 29.20
C ILE A 198 -16.79 -6.22 30.50
N GLY A 199 -15.76 -5.57 31.05
CA GLY A 199 -15.86 -4.75 32.26
C GLY A 199 -16.55 -3.41 32.03
N HIS A 200 -17.00 -2.79 33.14
CA HIS A 200 -17.45 -1.39 33.17
C HIS A 200 -16.45 -0.49 32.42
N PRO A 201 -16.87 0.59 31.71
CA PRO A 201 -15.96 1.44 30.91
C PRO A 201 -14.66 1.87 31.60
N SER A 202 -14.67 1.98 32.93
CA SER A 202 -13.52 2.31 33.79
C SER A 202 -12.48 1.18 33.98
N ILE A 203 -12.77 -0.03 33.52
CA ILE A 203 -11.93 -1.25 33.67
C ILE A 203 -11.40 -1.70 32.30
N ARG A 204 -11.88 -1.08 31.21
CA ARG A 204 -11.31 -1.29 29.88
C ARG A 204 -9.89 -0.76 29.91
N GLU A 205 -8.94 -1.60 29.55
CA GLU A 205 -7.57 -1.15 29.33
C GLU A 205 -7.61 -0.09 28.24
N LEU A 206 -7.28 1.13 28.61
CA LEU A 206 -7.35 2.30 27.75
C LEU A 206 -5.91 2.69 27.53
N TRP A 207 -5.44 2.50 26.30
CA TRP A 207 -4.17 3.10 25.89
C TRP A 207 -4.22 4.59 26.19
N LEU A 208 -3.14 5.11 26.74
CA LEU A 208 -2.93 6.55 26.78
C LEU A 208 -2.45 7.02 25.41
N PRO A 209 -2.59 8.31 25.06
CA PRO A 209 -2.01 8.86 23.84
C PRO A 209 -0.53 8.47 23.67
N ASP A 210 0.24 8.53 24.74
CA ASP A 210 1.65 8.12 24.77
C ASP A 210 1.87 6.64 24.35
N ASP A 211 1.02 5.71 24.82
CA ASP A 211 1.08 4.29 24.41
C ASP A 211 0.78 4.13 22.91
N ALA A 212 -0.25 4.84 22.43
CA ALA A 212 -0.65 4.82 21.02
C ALA A 212 0.42 5.42 20.09
N SER A 213 1.10 6.48 20.52
CA SER A 213 2.20 7.07 19.75
C SER A 213 3.38 6.10 19.66
N LYS A 214 3.76 5.47 20.79
CA LYS A 214 4.88 4.53 20.84
C LYS A 214 4.67 3.32 19.94
N ILE A 215 3.51 2.68 20.01
CA ILE A 215 3.22 1.52 19.16
C ILE A 215 3.05 1.92 17.70
N GLY A 216 2.52 3.11 17.42
CA GLY A 216 2.49 3.67 16.07
C GLY A 216 3.89 3.81 15.48
N ASN A 217 4.84 4.34 16.25
CA ASN A 217 6.23 4.45 15.83
C ASN A 217 6.87 3.08 15.51
N VAL A 218 6.55 2.02 16.27
CA VAL A 218 6.99 0.65 15.96
C VAL A 218 6.43 0.16 14.63
N VAL A 219 5.15 0.44 14.39
CA VAL A 219 4.46 0.07 13.15
C VAL A 219 5.12 0.76 11.96
N CYS A 220 5.32 2.09 12.03
CA CYS A 220 6.00 2.83 10.97
C CYS A 220 7.44 2.35 10.74
N ALA A 221 8.20 2.11 11.81
CA ALA A 221 9.57 1.59 11.70
C ALA A 221 9.60 0.21 11.03
N CYS A 222 8.68 -0.68 11.40
CA CYS A 222 8.56 -2.00 10.80
C CYS A 222 8.22 -1.91 9.30
N ILE A 223 7.25 -1.09 8.91
CA ILE A 223 6.89 -0.88 7.51
C ILE A 223 8.10 -0.34 6.75
N ARG A 224 8.70 0.77 7.20
CA ARG A 224 9.86 1.38 6.52
C ARG A 224 11.04 0.42 6.37
N ARG A 225 11.31 -0.41 7.38
CA ARG A 225 12.39 -1.41 7.31
C ARG A 225 12.14 -2.45 6.22
N ILE A 226 10.93 -3.01 6.18
CA ILE A 226 10.55 -4.00 5.16
C ILE A 226 10.64 -3.36 3.78
N GLU A 227 10.12 -2.15 3.65
CA GLU A 227 10.12 -1.39 2.40
C GLU A 227 11.54 -1.05 1.94
N ALA A 228 12.45 -0.73 2.84
CA ALA A 228 13.86 -0.53 2.50
C ALA A 228 14.52 -1.81 1.93
N GLU A 229 14.18 -2.99 2.46
CA GLU A 229 14.67 -4.26 1.90
C GLU A 229 14.07 -4.53 0.51
N ILE A 230 12.78 -4.26 0.32
CA ILE A 230 12.13 -4.37 -0.99
C ILE A 230 12.80 -3.41 -1.97
N THR A 231 12.96 -2.13 -1.63
CA THR A 231 13.57 -1.13 -2.52
C THR A 231 15.00 -1.47 -2.90
N ARG A 232 15.77 -2.06 -1.98
CA ARG A 232 17.16 -2.46 -2.23
C ARG A 232 17.28 -3.63 -3.22
N HIS A 233 16.36 -4.59 -3.16
CA HIS A 233 16.49 -5.87 -3.87
C HIS A 233 15.52 -6.02 -5.04
N ALA A 234 14.39 -5.34 -5.02
CA ALA A 234 13.36 -5.48 -6.03
C ALA A 234 13.84 -4.94 -7.38
N PRO A 235 13.51 -5.63 -8.48
CA PRO A 235 13.86 -5.15 -9.81
C PRO A 235 13.18 -3.82 -10.13
N HIS A 236 13.66 -3.18 -11.20
CA HIS A 236 13.20 -1.84 -11.56
C HIS A 236 11.69 -1.76 -11.79
N ASN A 237 11.11 -2.81 -12.37
CA ASN A 237 9.70 -2.93 -12.72
C ASN A 237 8.79 -3.45 -11.60
N PHE A 238 9.30 -3.66 -10.37
CA PHE A 238 8.46 -4.06 -9.25
C PHE A 238 7.45 -2.93 -8.93
N PRO A 239 6.14 -3.22 -8.81
CA PRO A 239 5.12 -2.18 -8.64
C PRO A 239 5.21 -1.42 -7.31
N ASN A 240 4.85 -0.14 -7.35
CA ASN A 240 4.59 0.68 -6.15
C ASN A 240 5.76 0.68 -5.15
N LYS A 241 7.01 0.68 -5.63
CA LYS A 241 8.18 0.78 -4.74
C LYS A 241 8.16 2.08 -3.97
N LEU A 242 8.72 2.07 -2.76
CA LEU A 242 8.94 3.29 -1.99
C LEU A 242 10.41 3.72 -2.11
N SER A 243 10.71 5.00 -1.98
CA SER A 243 12.07 5.49 -1.77
C SER A 243 12.53 5.23 -0.34
N GLU A 244 13.82 5.50 -0.05
CA GLU A 244 14.41 5.26 1.28
C GLU A 244 13.72 6.07 2.41
N ASP A 245 13.10 7.19 2.07
CA ASP A 245 12.32 8.04 2.97
C ASP A 245 10.86 7.58 3.16
N GLY A 246 10.43 6.53 2.45
CA GLY A 246 9.06 6.01 2.48
C GLY A 246 8.09 6.71 1.53
N SER A 247 8.55 7.69 0.74
CA SER A 247 7.75 8.32 -0.31
C SER A 247 7.53 7.35 -1.49
N PRO A 248 6.51 7.56 -2.35
CA PRO A 248 6.37 6.77 -3.57
C PRO A 248 7.61 6.92 -4.45
N GLY A 249 8.17 5.81 -4.93
CA GLY A 249 9.31 5.80 -5.83
C GLY A 249 9.01 6.52 -7.16
N ASP A 250 10.06 6.89 -7.89
CA ASP A 250 9.94 7.59 -9.17
C ASP A 250 9.56 6.64 -10.34
N ASP A 251 8.45 5.94 -10.16
CA ASP A 251 7.80 5.13 -11.18
C ASP A 251 7.47 5.98 -12.43
N LEU A 252 7.30 7.30 -12.25
CA LEU A 252 6.97 8.22 -13.33
C LEU A 252 8.16 8.42 -14.27
N SER A 253 9.34 8.74 -13.75
CA SER A 253 10.56 8.85 -14.57
C SER A 253 10.92 7.51 -15.21
N THR A 254 10.76 6.41 -14.46
CA THR A 254 10.92 5.05 -14.97
C THR A 254 10.08 4.79 -16.23
N VAL A 255 8.78 5.07 -16.17
CA VAL A 255 7.87 4.85 -17.30
C VAL A 255 8.17 5.81 -18.45
N LYS A 256 8.58 7.06 -18.16
CA LYS A 256 9.01 8.03 -19.19
C LYS A 256 10.25 7.53 -19.94
N GLU A 257 11.25 7.01 -19.24
CA GLU A 257 12.44 6.41 -19.87
C GLU A 257 12.10 5.20 -20.73
N GLU A 258 11.15 4.36 -20.28
CA GLU A 258 10.68 3.21 -21.04
C GLU A 258 9.99 3.65 -22.34
N ILE A 259 9.09 4.65 -22.25
CA ILE A 259 8.42 5.24 -23.41
C ILE A 259 9.46 5.75 -24.41
N GLU A 260 10.46 6.50 -23.96
CA GLU A 260 11.53 6.98 -24.84
C GLU A 260 12.27 5.85 -25.55
N LYS A 261 12.58 4.75 -24.83
CA LYS A 261 13.24 3.57 -25.41
C LYS A 261 12.36 2.93 -26.48
N LEU A 262 11.07 2.72 -26.19
CA LEU A 262 10.11 2.15 -27.14
C LEU A 262 9.91 3.05 -28.36
N GLU A 263 9.75 4.37 -28.18
CA GLU A 263 9.58 5.33 -29.27
C GLU A 263 10.81 5.36 -30.18
N LYS A 264 12.03 5.37 -29.60
CA LYS A 264 13.29 5.28 -30.37
C LYS A 264 13.38 3.95 -31.14
N ARG A 265 12.91 2.85 -30.57
CA ARG A 265 12.94 1.53 -31.21
C ARG A 265 11.95 1.44 -32.38
N ILE A 266 10.71 1.91 -32.19
CA ILE A 266 9.70 1.96 -33.24
C ILE A 266 10.12 2.91 -34.37
N ALA A 267 10.69 4.08 -34.03
CA ALA A 267 11.21 5.02 -35.02
C ALA A 267 12.29 4.40 -35.91
N LYS A 268 13.16 3.55 -35.35
CA LYS A 268 14.16 2.81 -36.15
C LYS A 268 13.54 1.78 -37.09
N ALA A 269 12.37 1.25 -36.76
CA ALA A 269 11.67 0.30 -37.61
C ALA A 269 10.93 1.00 -38.77
N ALA A 270 10.42 2.22 -38.56
CA ALA A 270 9.81 3.05 -39.60
C ALA A 270 10.85 3.61 -40.61
N ILE A 271 11.42 2.74 -41.45
CA ILE A 271 12.55 3.04 -42.35
C ILE A 271 12.09 3.64 -43.68
N LEU A 272 10.82 3.51 -44.07
CA LEU A 272 10.32 4.10 -45.31
C LEU A 272 10.11 5.62 -45.15
N PRO A 273 10.59 6.47 -46.08
CA PRO A 273 10.52 7.93 -45.95
C PRO A 273 9.11 8.49 -45.69
N GLU A 274 8.09 7.91 -46.33
CA GLU A 274 6.69 8.32 -46.16
C GLU A 274 6.12 7.90 -44.79
N GLU A 275 6.57 6.76 -44.25
CA GLU A 275 6.17 6.26 -42.92
C GLU A 275 6.91 7.01 -41.79
N GLY A 276 8.17 7.41 -42.03
CA GLY A 276 8.97 8.17 -41.06
C GLY A 276 8.44 9.57 -40.80
N GLU A 277 7.98 10.29 -41.83
CA GLU A 277 7.31 11.59 -41.67
C GLU A 277 5.97 11.45 -40.94
N SER A 278 5.17 10.43 -41.29
CA SER A 278 3.90 10.14 -40.62
C SER A 278 4.09 9.80 -39.14
N TRP A 279 5.07 8.95 -38.82
CA TRP A 279 5.43 8.60 -37.45
C TRP A 279 5.88 9.81 -36.64
N THR A 280 6.73 10.66 -37.22
CA THR A 280 7.23 11.87 -36.53
C THR A 280 6.07 12.85 -36.23
N GLN A 281 5.13 13.01 -37.17
CA GLN A 281 3.93 13.83 -36.93
C GLN A 281 3.04 13.24 -35.84
N ALA A 282 2.79 11.93 -35.85
CA ALA A 282 2.00 11.23 -34.83
C ALA A 282 2.66 11.31 -33.44
N LEU A 283 3.99 11.19 -33.39
CA LEU A 283 4.78 11.32 -32.17
C LEU A 283 4.65 12.73 -31.57
N ASN A 284 4.86 13.77 -32.39
CA ASN A 284 4.73 15.17 -31.97
C ASN A 284 3.31 15.49 -31.49
N ALA A 285 2.29 15.00 -32.19
CA ALA A 285 0.89 15.18 -31.78
C ALA A 285 0.61 14.52 -30.43
N THR A 286 1.17 13.32 -30.20
CA THR A 286 1.06 12.60 -28.93
C THR A 286 1.77 13.34 -27.79
N HIS A 287 3.00 13.79 -28.00
CA HIS A 287 3.74 14.57 -27.00
C HIS A 287 2.98 15.85 -26.62
N ALA A 288 2.45 16.59 -27.60
CA ALA A 288 1.62 17.77 -27.36
C ALA A 288 0.28 17.45 -26.66
N ALA A 289 -0.27 16.25 -26.83
CA ALA A 289 -1.45 15.80 -26.09
C ALA A 289 -1.09 15.47 -24.63
N LEU A 290 -0.03 14.70 -24.41
CA LEU A 290 0.47 14.33 -23.08
C LEU A 290 0.85 15.55 -22.24
N GLU A 291 1.49 16.57 -22.84
CA GLU A 291 1.80 17.82 -22.16
C GLU A 291 0.54 18.56 -21.70
N ARG A 292 -0.49 18.61 -22.55
CA ARG A 292 -1.78 19.24 -22.22
C ARG A 292 -2.50 18.50 -21.10
N GLU A 293 -2.51 17.17 -21.13
CA GLU A 293 -3.11 16.36 -20.08
C GLU A 293 -2.34 16.48 -18.76
N THR A 294 -1.01 16.46 -18.80
CA THR A 294 -0.16 16.69 -17.62
C THR A 294 -0.40 18.08 -17.03
N HIS A 295 -0.53 19.10 -17.87
CA HIS A 295 -0.87 20.46 -17.42
C HIS A 295 -2.24 20.50 -16.74
N PHE A 296 -3.24 19.84 -17.31
CA PHE A 296 -4.56 19.71 -16.68
C PHE A 296 -4.47 19.04 -15.31
N ILE A 297 -3.75 17.91 -15.19
CA ILE A 297 -3.57 17.20 -13.92
C ILE A 297 -2.95 18.10 -12.84
N LYS A 298 -1.91 18.87 -13.20
CA LYS A 298 -1.25 19.82 -12.27
C LYS A 298 -2.15 21.00 -11.89
N ALA A 299 -3.01 21.44 -12.81
CA ALA A 299 -3.94 22.53 -12.58
C ALA A 299 -5.22 22.10 -11.82
N ALA A 300 -5.57 20.81 -11.87
CA ALA A 300 -6.81 20.27 -11.31
C ALA A 300 -6.80 20.28 -9.77
N GLU A 301 -7.51 21.25 -9.19
CA GLU A 301 -7.59 21.41 -7.72
C GLU A 301 -8.26 20.23 -7.00
N PHE A 302 -9.12 19.47 -7.70
CA PHE A 302 -9.76 18.28 -7.13
C PHE A 302 -8.83 17.06 -7.04
N LEU A 303 -7.68 17.09 -7.73
CA LEU A 303 -6.61 16.09 -7.62
C LEU A 303 -5.52 16.52 -6.63
N ARG A 304 -5.54 17.78 -6.18
CA ARG A 304 -4.64 18.29 -5.15
C ARG A 304 -5.03 17.69 -3.79
N PRO A 305 -4.09 17.62 -2.84
CA PRO A 305 -4.32 16.97 -1.57
C PRO A 305 -5.52 17.56 -0.81
N LEU A 306 -6.56 16.75 -0.62
CA LEU A 306 -7.49 16.92 0.51
C LEU A 306 -6.77 16.35 1.74
N ARG A 307 -6.36 17.24 2.64
CA ARG A 307 -5.39 16.97 3.72
C ARG A 307 -4.00 16.67 3.15
N TYR A 308 -3.67 15.41 2.84
CA TYR A 308 -2.31 14.99 2.47
C TYR A 308 -2.22 13.90 1.39
N LEU A 309 -3.35 13.43 0.85
CA LEU A 309 -3.33 12.45 -0.26
C LEU A 309 -3.22 13.20 -1.60
N ASP A 310 -2.00 13.45 -2.05
CA ASP A 310 -1.76 13.95 -3.41
C ASP A 310 -1.85 12.79 -4.40
N VAL A 311 -2.86 12.84 -5.26
CA VAL A 311 -3.15 11.79 -6.25
C VAL A 311 -2.75 12.22 -7.66
N SER A 312 -2.30 13.47 -7.84
CA SER A 312 -1.90 14.01 -9.13
C SER A 312 -0.80 13.16 -9.78
N GLN A 313 0.20 12.76 -8.98
CA GLN A 313 1.29 11.88 -9.44
C GLN A 313 0.79 10.49 -9.85
N SER A 314 -0.19 9.94 -9.14
CA SER A 314 -0.77 8.63 -9.48
C SER A 314 -1.56 8.68 -10.79
N VAL A 315 -2.31 9.76 -11.02
CA VAL A 315 -3.05 9.97 -12.27
C VAL A 315 -2.09 10.24 -13.43
N GLU A 316 -1.04 11.05 -13.22
CA GLU A 316 0.01 11.27 -14.22
C GLU A 316 0.69 9.94 -14.59
N LEU A 317 1.03 9.12 -13.59
CA LEU A 317 1.63 7.80 -13.82
C LEU A 317 0.71 6.86 -14.61
N GLU A 318 -0.61 6.87 -14.37
CA GLU A 318 -1.56 6.05 -15.12
C GLU A 318 -1.65 6.45 -16.60
N LEU A 319 -1.62 7.77 -16.88
CA LEU A 319 -1.53 8.29 -18.25
C LEU A 319 -0.29 7.74 -18.98
N TYR A 320 0.89 7.86 -18.35
CA TYR A 320 2.13 7.37 -18.95
C TYR A 320 2.15 5.82 -19.05
N ARG A 321 1.60 5.08 -18.08
CA ARG A 321 1.48 3.61 -18.17
C ARG A 321 0.60 3.17 -19.33
N ASN A 322 -0.51 3.87 -19.60
CA ASN A 322 -1.36 3.58 -20.75
C ASN A 322 -0.61 3.80 -22.07
N ARG A 323 0.18 4.87 -22.17
CA ARG A 323 1.05 5.12 -23.32
C ARG A 323 2.11 4.03 -23.50
N ALA A 324 2.80 3.66 -22.43
CA ALA A 324 3.79 2.59 -22.45
C ALA A 324 3.17 1.25 -22.91
N ARG A 325 1.98 0.90 -22.40
CA ARG A 325 1.26 -0.31 -22.82
C ARG A 325 0.92 -0.29 -24.32
N TYR A 326 0.38 0.82 -24.82
CA TYR A 326 0.09 0.98 -26.25
C TYR A 326 1.36 0.82 -27.10
N LEU A 327 2.48 1.44 -26.68
CA LEU A 327 3.74 1.35 -27.39
C LEU A 327 4.35 -0.06 -27.36
N ARG A 328 4.18 -0.82 -26.27
CA ARG A 328 4.59 -2.24 -26.23
C ARG A 328 3.83 -3.06 -27.26
N VAL A 329 2.50 -2.95 -27.27
CA VAL A 329 1.65 -3.65 -28.27
C VAL A 329 2.07 -3.28 -29.69
N LEU A 330 2.24 -1.99 -29.98
CA LEU A 330 2.67 -1.53 -31.30
C LEU A 330 4.06 -2.04 -31.66
N ASN A 331 5.00 -2.04 -30.72
CA ASN A 331 6.34 -2.57 -30.94
C ASN A 331 6.26 -4.07 -31.27
N ASP A 332 5.49 -4.84 -30.51
CA ASP A 332 5.36 -6.29 -30.71
C ASP A 332 4.77 -6.61 -32.10
N GLU A 333 3.71 -5.90 -32.52
CA GLU A 333 3.12 -6.05 -33.87
C GLU A 333 4.14 -5.79 -34.98
N ILE A 334 4.95 -4.73 -34.86
CA ILE A 334 5.97 -4.36 -35.88
C ILE A 334 7.03 -5.46 -36.04
N TRP A 335 7.43 -6.13 -34.95
CA TRP A 335 8.47 -7.14 -34.99
C TRP A 335 7.92 -8.55 -35.30
N GLU A 336 6.68 -8.87 -34.91
CA GLU A 336 5.99 -10.10 -35.34
C GLU A 336 5.82 -10.13 -36.86
N ASP A 337 5.42 -9.01 -37.48
CA ASP A 337 5.23 -8.92 -38.94
C ASP A 337 6.55 -9.03 -39.73
N ARG A 338 7.70 -8.79 -39.09
CA ARG A 338 9.02 -8.81 -39.74
C ARG A 338 9.69 -10.18 -39.78
N GLN A 339 9.20 -11.18 -39.04
CA GLN A 339 9.85 -12.48 -38.85
C GLN A 339 11.33 -12.41 -38.42
N GLU A 340 11.79 -11.26 -37.92
CA GLU A 340 13.13 -11.10 -37.38
C GLU A 340 13.09 -11.31 -35.87
N PRO A 341 14.02 -12.11 -35.30
CA PRO A 341 14.09 -12.25 -33.85
C PRO A 341 14.35 -10.88 -33.24
N ASP A 342 13.58 -10.55 -32.21
CA ASP A 342 13.72 -9.33 -31.42
C ASP A 342 15.21 -9.10 -31.08
N PRO A 343 15.83 -8.00 -31.53
CA PRO A 343 17.16 -7.64 -31.07
C PRO A 343 17.05 -7.30 -29.57
N GLN A 344 17.39 -8.29 -28.74
CA GLN A 344 17.37 -8.14 -27.28
C GLN A 344 18.17 -6.91 -26.82
N PRO A 345 17.72 -6.26 -25.73
CA PRO A 345 18.28 -4.99 -25.24
C PRO A 345 19.76 -5.02 -24.87
#